data_AF-A0A959FFI9-F1
#
_entry.id   AF-A0A959FFI9-F1
#
_cell.length_a   1.000
_cell.length_b   1.000
_cell.length_c   1.000
_cell.angle_alpha   90.00
_cell.angle_beta   90.00
_cell.angle_gamma   90.00
#
_symmetry.space_group_name_H-M   'P 1'
#
loop_
_entity.id
_entity.type
_entity.pdbx_description
1 polymer ?
#
loop_
_entity_poly.entity_id
_entity_poly.type
_entity_poly.pdbx_seq_one_letter_code
_entity_poly.pdbx_strand_id
1 'polypeptide(L)'
;MKKILLFSFAATALFWIGCSQPTNVDSILENAESKDQVFAAILEDHELMTEFMDKMISNEHAVMMMKGNQKMMDMMANEGNMMQMMKDRPEMMHQMMSGMMKDGNMMGHMMQMMQQEGMMSEECMQSCMQMMKDKGMSMDMQMMEGESGDAHADGHH
;
A
#
# COMPACT_ATOMS: atom_id res chain seq x y z
N MET A 1 -52.45 -11.79 -51.02
CA MET A 1 -50.99 -11.83 -51.24
C MET A 1 -50.31 -10.47 -50.97
N LYS A 2 -50.70 -9.35 -51.62
CA LYS A 2 -50.09 -8.02 -51.36
C LYS A 2 -50.15 -7.55 -49.89
N LYS A 3 -51.26 -7.79 -49.19
CA LYS A 3 -51.43 -7.40 -47.77
C LYS A 3 -50.59 -8.26 -46.79
N ILE A 4 -50.28 -9.51 -47.16
CA ILE A 4 -49.45 -10.43 -46.35
C ILE A 4 -47.97 -10.07 -46.52
N LEU A 5 -47.55 -9.70 -47.75
CA LEU A 5 -46.21 -9.18 -48.02
C LEU A 5 -45.93 -7.87 -47.27
N LEU A 6 -46.91 -6.97 -47.18
CA LEU A 6 -46.79 -5.71 -46.43
C LEU A 6 -46.62 -5.93 -44.91
N PHE A 7 -47.35 -6.89 -44.33
CA PHE A 7 -47.20 -7.23 -42.91
C PHE A 7 -45.85 -7.90 -42.61
N SER A 8 -45.36 -8.75 -43.50
CA SER A 8 -44.05 -9.39 -43.38
C SER A 8 -42.88 -8.38 -43.46
N PHE A 9 -43.02 -7.35 -44.29
CA PHE A 9 -42.04 -6.27 -44.42
C PHE A 9 -42.02 -5.33 -43.20
N ALA A 10 -43.18 -5.05 -42.60
CA ALA A 10 -43.27 -4.23 -41.40
C ALA A 10 -42.67 -4.92 -40.15
N ALA A 11 -42.86 -6.23 -40.02
CA ALA A 11 -42.30 -7.01 -38.90
C ALA A 11 -40.77 -7.12 -38.96
N THR A 12 -40.19 -7.21 -40.17
CA THR A 12 -38.73 -7.26 -40.36
C THR A 12 -38.06 -5.89 -40.17
N ALA A 13 -38.74 -4.79 -40.51
CA ALA A 13 -38.26 -3.43 -40.25
C ALA A 13 -38.21 -3.09 -38.75
N LEU A 14 -39.17 -3.55 -37.95
CA LEU A 14 -39.19 -3.34 -36.49
C LEU A 14 -38.07 -4.12 -35.77
N PHE A 15 -37.69 -5.28 -36.30
CA PHE A 15 -36.60 -6.09 -35.75
C PHE A 15 -35.22 -5.43 -35.95
N TRP A 16 -35.04 -4.65 -37.02
CA TRP A 16 -33.80 -3.92 -37.30
C TRP A 16 -33.59 -2.68 -36.42
N ILE A 17 -34.65 -2.03 -35.96
CA ILE A 17 -34.57 -0.80 -35.13
C ILE A 17 -34.12 -1.14 -33.69
N GLY A 18 -34.36 -2.37 -33.22
CA GLY A 18 -34.01 -2.80 -31.87
C GLY A 18 -32.55 -3.25 -31.67
N CYS A 19 -31.77 -3.48 -32.73
CA CYS A 19 -30.47 -4.15 -32.63
C CYS A 19 -29.23 -3.24 -32.76
N SER A 20 -29.39 -1.92 -32.77
CA SER A 20 -28.24 -1.02 -32.94
C SER A 20 -28.44 0.37 -32.35
N GLN A 21 -28.93 0.44 -31.11
CA GLN A 21 -28.81 1.68 -30.35
C GLN A 21 -27.40 1.74 -29.75
N PRO A 22 -26.63 2.80 -30.01
CA PRO A 22 -25.35 2.99 -29.35
C PRO A 22 -25.60 3.03 -27.85
N THR A 23 -24.97 2.11 -27.12
CA THR A 23 -25.08 2.04 -25.67
C THR A 23 -24.56 3.34 -25.08
N ASN A 24 -25.47 4.14 -24.52
CA ASN A 24 -25.10 5.36 -23.82
C ASN A 24 -24.52 4.98 -22.46
N VAL A 25 -23.20 4.96 -22.35
CA VAL A 25 -22.47 4.61 -21.12
C VAL A 25 -22.85 5.54 -19.97
N ASP A 26 -23.07 6.83 -20.24
CA ASP A 26 -23.47 7.78 -19.19
C ASP A 26 -24.80 7.38 -18.56
N SER A 27 -25.77 6.96 -19.37
CA SER A 27 -27.07 6.49 -18.87
C SER A 27 -26.99 5.21 -18.04
N ILE A 28 -25.98 4.36 -18.29
CA ILE A 28 -25.70 3.16 -17.50
C ILE A 28 -25.05 3.52 -16.16
N LEU A 29 -24.21 4.55 -16.12
CA LEU A 29 -23.51 4.97 -14.91
C LEU A 29 -24.37 5.86 -13.99
N GLU A 30 -25.35 6.59 -14.54
CA GLU A 30 -26.28 7.42 -13.77
C GLU A 30 -27.39 6.62 -13.07
N ASN A 31 -27.81 5.48 -13.65
CA ASN A 31 -28.79 4.61 -13.02
C ASN A 31 -28.13 3.69 -11.98
N ALA A 32 -28.68 3.69 -10.76
CA ALA A 32 -28.09 2.95 -9.64
C ALA A 32 -28.10 1.42 -9.85
N GLU A 33 -29.18 0.87 -10.42
CA GLU A 33 -29.32 -0.56 -10.69
C GLU A 33 -28.31 -1.03 -11.75
N SER A 34 -28.18 -0.29 -12.85
CA SER A 34 -27.22 -0.63 -13.90
C SER A 34 -25.77 -0.41 -13.47
N LYS A 35 -25.50 0.62 -12.66
CA LYS A 35 -24.19 0.85 -12.07
C LYS A 35 -23.77 -0.31 -11.15
N ASP A 36 -24.68 -0.80 -10.32
CA ASP A 36 -24.43 -1.96 -9.45
C ASP A 36 -24.19 -3.23 -10.28
N GLN A 37 -24.94 -3.43 -11.37
CA GLN A 37 -24.71 -4.53 -12.31
C GLN A 37 -23.34 -4.45 -13.00
N VAL A 38 -22.87 -3.25 -13.36
CA VAL A 38 -21.52 -3.06 -13.91
C VAL A 38 -20.46 -3.45 -12.88
N PHE A 39 -20.60 -3.02 -11.63
CA PHE A 39 -19.65 -3.43 -10.58
C PHE A 39 -19.69 -4.93 -10.31
N ALA A 40 -20.88 -5.53 -10.26
CA ALA A 40 -21.02 -6.97 -10.09
C ALA A 40 -20.32 -7.74 -11.22
N ALA A 41 -20.52 -7.33 -12.48
CA ALA A 41 -19.87 -7.95 -13.63
C ALA A 41 -18.33 -7.88 -13.56
N ILE A 42 -17.77 -6.76 -13.07
CA ILE A 42 -16.32 -6.64 -12.88
C ILE A 42 -15.82 -7.51 -11.72
N LEU A 43 -16.57 -7.58 -10.61
CA LEU A 43 -16.12 -8.26 -9.39
C LEU A 43 -16.33 -9.78 -9.43
N GLU A 44 -17.30 -10.26 -10.20
CA GLU A 44 -17.64 -11.69 -10.32
C GLU A 44 -16.85 -12.40 -11.43
N ASP A 45 -16.21 -11.66 -12.33
CA ASP A 45 -15.38 -12.18 -13.42
C ASP A 45 -13.88 -11.94 -13.14
N HIS A 46 -13.10 -13.02 -13.07
CA HIS A 46 -11.68 -12.94 -12.72
C HIS A 46 -10.85 -12.16 -13.74
N GLU A 47 -11.13 -12.33 -15.04
CA GLU A 47 -10.36 -11.68 -16.10
C GLU A 47 -10.64 -10.18 -16.12
N LEU A 48 -11.92 -9.79 -16.01
CA LEU A 48 -12.32 -8.39 -15.90
C LEU A 48 -11.79 -7.73 -14.63
N MET A 49 -11.82 -8.44 -13.50
CA MET A 49 -11.25 -7.94 -12.26
C MET A 49 -9.75 -7.70 -12.39
N THR A 50 -9.00 -8.63 -12.99
CA THR A 50 -7.56 -8.47 -13.22
C THR A 50 -7.27 -7.29 -14.15
N GLU A 51 -7.96 -7.19 -15.28
CA GLU A 51 -7.77 -6.05 -16.20
C GLU A 51 -8.11 -4.72 -15.51
N PHE A 52 -9.20 -4.69 -14.75
CA PHE A 52 -9.60 -3.50 -13.99
C PHE A 52 -8.52 -3.08 -12.98
N MET A 53 -7.92 -4.03 -12.26
CA MET A 53 -6.79 -3.75 -11.36
C MET A 53 -5.57 -3.20 -12.11
N ASP A 54 -5.22 -3.76 -13.26
CA ASP A 54 -4.11 -3.27 -14.08
C ASP A 54 -4.36 -1.83 -14.56
N LYS A 55 -5.58 -1.52 -15.01
CA LYS A 55 -5.97 -0.15 -15.37
C LYS A 55 -5.86 0.79 -14.18
N MET A 56 -6.30 0.39 -13.00
CA MET A 56 -6.18 1.20 -11.79
C MET A 56 -4.73 1.48 -11.40
N ILE A 57 -3.85 0.48 -11.41
CA ILE A 57 -2.44 0.64 -11.04
C ILE A 57 -1.68 1.47 -12.09
N SER A 58 -2.08 1.41 -13.36
CA SER A 58 -1.53 2.26 -14.42
C SER A 58 -2.03 3.70 -14.41
N ASN A 59 -3.08 4.00 -13.64
CA ASN A 59 -3.68 5.34 -13.54
C ASN A 59 -3.15 6.08 -12.31
N GLU A 60 -2.39 7.16 -12.53
CA GLU A 60 -1.74 7.92 -11.45
C GLU A 60 -2.74 8.46 -10.41
N HIS A 61 -3.91 8.94 -10.85
CA HIS A 61 -4.92 9.46 -9.94
C HIS A 61 -5.52 8.34 -9.06
N ALA A 62 -5.83 7.18 -9.65
CA ALA A 62 -6.30 6.03 -8.90
C ALA A 62 -5.24 5.54 -7.90
N VAL A 63 -3.96 5.54 -8.28
CA VAL A 63 -2.84 5.23 -7.38
C VAL A 63 -2.77 6.22 -6.20
N MET A 64 -2.96 7.52 -6.45
CA MET A 64 -3.00 8.51 -5.36
C MET A 64 -4.19 8.27 -4.42
N MET A 65 -5.37 7.95 -4.95
CA MET A 65 -6.55 7.61 -4.16
C MET A 65 -6.31 6.36 -3.31
N MET A 66 -5.64 5.33 -3.85
CA MET A 66 -5.26 4.14 -3.10
C MET A 66 -4.26 4.45 -1.98
N LYS A 67 -3.22 5.24 -2.24
CA LYS A 67 -2.23 5.65 -1.23
C LYS A 67 -2.84 6.51 -0.11
N GLY A 68 -3.79 7.37 -0.46
CA GLY A 68 -4.52 8.20 0.51
C GLY A 68 -5.62 7.45 1.26
N ASN A 69 -5.93 6.20 0.89
CA ASN A 69 -6.99 5.44 1.53
C ASN A 69 -6.49 4.82 2.83
N GLN A 70 -6.88 5.42 3.96
CA GLN A 70 -6.48 4.98 5.29
C GLN A 70 -6.82 3.51 5.57
N LYS A 71 -8.02 3.03 5.19
CA LYS A 71 -8.41 1.64 5.43
C LYS A 71 -7.52 0.65 4.67
N MET A 72 -7.14 1.01 3.45
CA MET A 72 -6.22 0.20 2.65
C MET A 72 -4.81 0.20 3.27
N MET A 73 -4.34 1.36 3.71
CA MET A 73 -3.07 1.49 4.41
C MET A 73 -3.05 0.70 5.73
N ASP A 74 -4.12 0.77 6.52
CA ASP A 74 -4.25 0.01 7.78
C ASP A 74 -4.24 -1.50 7.53
N MET A 75 -4.89 -1.95 6.45
CA MET A 75 -4.83 -3.35 6.06
C MET A 75 -3.41 -3.77 5.67
N MET A 76 -2.66 -2.94 4.94
CA MET A 76 -1.26 -3.23 4.61
C MET A 76 -0.33 -3.18 5.83
N ALA A 77 -0.54 -2.21 6.72
CA ALA A 77 0.26 -2.01 7.93
C ALA A 77 -0.12 -2.97 9.07
N ASN A 78 -1.17 -3.78 8.90
CA ASN A 78 -1.52 -4.81 9.88
C ASN A 78 -0.33 -5.76 10.09
N GLU A 79 0.00 -6.00 11.36
CA GLU A 79 1.14 -6.81 11.79
C GLU A 79 1.22 -8.17 11.07
N GLY A 80 0.08 -8.84 10.86
CA GLY A 80 0.03 -10.12 10.15
C GLY A 80 0.44 -10.01 8.68
N ASN A 81 -0.02 -8.97 7.99
CA ASN A 81 0.30 -8.74 6.58
C ASN A 81 1.75 -8.26 6.41
N MET A 82 2.23 -7.40 7.32
CA MET A 82 3.61 -6.93 7.31
C MET A 82 4.60 -8.07 7.58
N MET A 83 4.33 -8.92 8.58
CA MET A 83 5.16 -10.09 8.90
C MET A 83 5.19 -11.09 7.74
N GLN A 84 4.04 -11.34 7.10
CA GLN A 84 3.98 -12.23 5.94
C GLN A 84 4.77 -11.68 4.76
N MET A 85 4.65 -10.37 4.50
CA MET A 85 5.41 -9.71 3.43
C MET A 85 6.92 -9.77 3.68
N MET A 86 7.38 -9.60 4.92
CA MET A 86 8.79 -9.76 5.29
C MET A 86 9.28 -11.19 5.12
N LYS A 87 8.46 -12.19 5.46
CA LYS A 87 8.80 -13.62 5.26
C LYS A 87 8.93 -13.97 3.78
N ASP A 88 7.99 -13.51 2.96
CA ASP A 88 7.95 -13.83 1.53
C ASP A 88 9.00 -13.03 0.73
N ARG A 89 9.47 -11.90 1.27
CA ARG A 89 10.49 -11.04 0.65
C ARG A 89 11.64 -10.73 1.61
N PRO A 90 12.55 -11.69 1.87
CA PRO A 90 13.69 -11.46 2.73
C PRO A 90 14.62 -10.34 2.22
N GLU A 91 14.65 -10.10 0.91
CA GLU A 91 15.38 -8.97 0.31
C GLU A 91 14.86 -7.61 0.77
N MET A 92 13.57 -7.50 1.08
CA MET A 92 12.97 -6.27 1.61
C MET A 92 13.55 -5.94 2.99
N MET A 93 13.70 -6.95 3.85
CA MET A 93 14.36 -6.80 5.14
C MET A 93 15.82 -6.38 4.95
N HIS A 94 16.52 -6.99 3.99
CA HIS A 94 17.90 -6.62 3.68
C HIS A 94 18.02 -5.18 3.18
N GLN A 95 17.13 -4.74 2.30
CA GLN A 95 17.12 -3.39 1.75
C GLN A 95 16.78 -2.35 2.83
N MET A 96 15.81 -2.66 3.69
CA MET A 96 15.43 -1.81 4.81
C MET A 96 16.58 -1.71 5.84
N MET A 97 17.17 -2.84 6.25
CA MET A 97 18.33 -2.84 7.15
C MET A 97 19.55 -2.16 6.52
N SER A 98 19.79 -2.34 5.21
CA SER A 98 20.88 -1.67 4.51
C SER A 98 20.68 -0.17 4.44
N GLY A 99 19.43 0.31 4.25
CA GLY A 99 19.11 1.73 4.33
C GLY A 99 19.37 2.28 5.72
N MET A 100 18.89 1.59 6.75
CA MET A 100 19.08 1.98 8.15
C MET A 100 20.56 1.98 8.57
N MET A 101 21.35 0.99 8.14
CA MET A 101 22.79 0.93 8.42
C MET A 101 23.60 2.03 7.71
N LYS A 102 23.09 2.57 6.60
CA LYS A 102 23.72 3.71 5.91
C LYS A 102 23.39 5.04 6.57
N ASP A 103 22.34 5.09 7.37
CA ASP A 103 21.95 6.25 8.15
C ASP A 103 22.54 6.14 9.57
N GLY A 104 23.69 6.80 9.77
CA GLY A 104 24.38 6.83 11.06
C GLY A 104 23.49 7.33 12.21
N ASN A 105 22.56 8.25 11.95
CA ASN A 105 21.70 8.83 12.98
C ASN A 105 20.65 7.81 13.46
N MET A 106 20.00 7.07 12.54
CA MET A 106 19.08 6.00 12.92
C MET A 106 19.79 4.88 13.68
N MET A 107 20.98 4.48 13.20
CA MET A 107 21.73 3.41 13.85
C MET A 107 22.24 3.82 15.23
N GLY A 108 22.66 5.08 15.41
CA GLY A 108 23.01 5.64 16.71
C GLY A 108 21.84 5.63 17.70
N HIS A 109 20.64 6.03 17.26
CA HIS A 109 19.44 6.00 18.09
C HIS A 109 19.05 4.57 18.50
N MET A 110 19.18 3.60 17.60
CA MET A 110 18.94 2.19 17.91
C MET A 110 19.92 1.66 18.96
N MET A 111 21.21 2.00 18.87
CA MET A 111 22.22 1.62 19.88
C MET A 111 21.90 2.21 21.25
N GLN A 112 21.44 3.46 21.30
CA GLN A 112 21.02 4.12 22.54
C GLN A 112 19.84 3.38 23.19
N MET A 113 18.80 3.02 22.43
CA MET A 113 17.69 2.23 22.96
C MET A 113 18.16 0.86 23.47
N MET A 114 19.06 0.19 22.75
CA MET A 114 19.61 -1.10 23.20
C MET A 114 20.41 -0.98 24.50
N GLN A 115 21.10 0.14 24.71
CA GLN A 115 21.76 0.43 25.98
C GLN A 115 20.73 0.68 27.10
N GLN A 116 19.72 1.52 26.84
CA GLN A 116 18.65 1.85 27.80
C GLN A 116 17.88 0.61 28.25
N GLU A 117 17.58 -0.31 27.32
CA GLU A 117 16.92 -1.60 27.59
C GLU A 117 17.88 -2.66 28.20
N GLY A 118 19.12 -2.29 28.51
CA GLY A 118 20.12 -3.17 29.13
C GLY A 118 20.62 -4.31 28.22
N MET A 119 20.31 -4.26 26.92
CA MET A 119 20.76 -5.24 25.94
C MET A 119 22.22 -5.01 25.49
N MET A 120 22.77 -3.83 25.80
CA MET A 120 24.12 -3.42 25.43
C MET A 120 24.77 -2.64 26.58
N SER A 121 26.00 -3.01 26.96
CA SER A 121 26.74 -2.25 27.97
C SER A 121 27.22 -0.91 27.40
N GLU A 122 27.43 0.07 28.27
CA GLU A 122 27.96 1.38 27.89
C GLU A 122 29.34 1.25 27.22
N GLU A 123 30.21 0.37 27.71
CA GLU A 123 31.51 0.09 27.10
C GLU A 123 31.38 -0.50 25.68
N CYS A 124 30.42 -1.41 25.48
CA CYS A 124 30.13 -1.98 24.16
C CYS A 124 29.62 -0.89 23.22
N MET A 125 28.74 -0.01 23.70
CA MET A 125 28.19 1.11 22.94
C MET A 125 29.28 2.08 22.51
N GLN A 126 30.15 2.53 23.43
CA GLN A 126 31.25 3.45 23.13
C GLN A 126 32.22 2.85 22.10
N SER A 127 32.54 1.56 22.23
CA SER A 127 33.38 0.83 21.26
C SER A 127 32.73 0.76 19.87
N CYS A 128 31.42 0.48 19.80
CA CYS A 128 30.66 0.46 18.54
C CYS A 128 30.58 1.85 17.89
N MET A 129 30.34 2.91 18.67
CA MET A 129 30.31 4.29 18.16
C MET A 129 31.67 4.72 17.58
N GLN A 130 32.76 4.37 18.27
CA GLN A 130 34.11 4.66 17.78
C GLN A 130 34.38 3.94 16.45
N MET A 131 34.01 2.66 16.34
CA MET A 131 34.15 1.91 15.08
C MET A 131 33.32 2.51 13.94
N MET A 132 32.11 3.01 14.22
CA MET A 132 31.27 3.67 13.21
C MET A 132 31.89 4.98 12.72
N LYS A 133 32.45 5.77 13.64
CA LYS A 133 33.20 6.99 13.34
C LYS A 133 34.42 6.70 12.47
N ASP A 134 35.17 5.64 12.79
CA ASP A 134 36.33 5.20 12.03
C ASP A 134 35.95 4.72 10.60
N LYS A 135 34.73 4.22 10.43
CA LYS A 135 34.16 3.86 9.11
C LYS A 135 33.56 5.05 8.34
N GLY A 136 33.65 6.27 8.87
CA GLY A 136 33.18 7.48 8.20
C GLY A 136 31.66 7.65 8.22
N MET A 137 30.95 6.94 9.10
CA MET A 137 29.52 7.17 9.32
C MET A 137 29.35 8.38 10.25
N SER A 138 28.83 9.49 9.71
CA SER A 138 28.54 10.69 10.49
C SER A 138 27.33 10.47 11.38
N MET A 139 27.50 10.64 12.68
CA MET A 139 26.42 10.66 13.67
C MET A 139 26.37 12.04 14.31
N ASP A 140 25.19 12.65 14.32
CA ASP A 140 24.96 13.93 14.99
C ASP A 140 24.89 13.71 16.50
N MET A 141 26.00 13.99 17.18
CA MET A 141 26.16 13.90 18.64
C MET A 141 25.18 14.79 19.43
N GLN A 142 24.55 15.77 18.78
CA GLN A 142 23.62 16.71 19.42
C GLN A 142 22.31 16.04 19.89
N MET A 143 21.96 14.87 19.34
CA MET A 143 20.82 14.07 19.80
C MET A 143 21.17 13.17 21.00
N MET A 144 22.46 13.00 21.33
CA MET A 144 22.94 12.14 22.42
C MET A 144 23.03 12.88 23.77
N GLU A 145 23.12 14.21 23.75
CA GLU A 145 23.20 15.04 24.97
C GLU A 145 21.82 15.34 25.59
N GLY A 146 20.73 14.80 25.02
CA GLY A 146 19.36 15.15 25.38
C GLY A 146 18.71 14.38 26.55
N GLU A 147 19.33 13.31 27.07
CA GLU A 147 18.72 12.48 28.13
C GLU A 147 19.70 12.05 29.23
N SER A 148 20.69 12.88 29.55
CA SER A 148 21.36 12.79 30.86
C SER A 148 20.57 13.64 31.87
N GLY A 149 19.39 13.18 32.27
CA GLY A 149 18.51 13.90 33.18
C GLY A 149 17.60 12.96 33.96
N ASP A 150 18.08 12.57 35.14
CA ASP A 150 17.32 12.11 36.31
C ASP A 150 16.23 11.04 36.12
N ALA A 151 16.55 9.80 36.51
CA ALA A 151 15.55 8.86 37.03
C ALA A 151 16.16 7.95 38.11
N HIS A 152 16.09 8.46 39.35
CA HIS A 152 15.79 7.75 40.59
C HIS A 152 16.56 6.46 40.94
N ALA A 153 17.47 6.64 41.89
CA ALA A 153 17.67 5.67 42.95
C ALA A 153 16.33 5.36 43.62
N ASP A 154 15.89 4.10 43.55
CA ASP A 154 15.07 3.48 44.58
C ASP A 154 15.40 1.99 44.60
N GLY A 155 16.13 1.60 45.64
CA GLY A 155 16.23 0.20 46.01
C GLY A 155 14.97 -0.23 46.73
N HIS A 156 14.56 -1.49 46.56
CA HIS A 156 13.93 -2.26 47.63
C HIS A 156 13.94 -3.75 47.24
N HIS A 157 14.66 -4.52 48.07
CA HIS A 157 14.49 -5.94 48.46
C HIS A 157 14.17 -7.00 47.39
#